data_AF-A0A3D3X648-F1
#
_entry.id   AF-A0A3D3X648-F1
#
_cell.length_a   1.000
_cell.length_b   1.000
_cell.length_c   1.000
_cell.angle_alpha   90.00
_cell.angle_beta   90.00
_cell.angle_gamma   90.00
#
_symmetry.space_group_name_H-M   'P 1'
#
loop_
_entity.id
_entity.type
_entity.pdbx_description
1 polymer ?
#
loop_
_entity_poly.entity_id
_entity_poly.type
_entity_poly.pdbx_seq_one_letter_code
_entity_poly.pdbx_strand_id
1 'polypeptide(L)'
;MTSKTQETHRIADLSRNQLNDAIHLKGWVRTRRGSKGFSFIQLNDGSNLSGLQIVADEKLENYEDISKLNTGAALEVWGVLVESQGRGQDWELQASQVLIRGTAPGEEYPLQKKGHTLEFLRDIAHLRPRTNTLGAVFRIRNTLSQAIHNFFQERGFLYVHTPIITANDAEGAGEMFHVTSLDLEQLPKTKKGSVDYSQDFFGTDVSLTVSGQLGAEVFALAFTNVYTFGPTFRAENSNTARHLAEFWMIEPEMAFMDLRGMLTLTEEFLRTLLRDCLEKHEEDLAFLQKMYDSELISGLEHICKTPFETLTYTEAVEILKR
;
A
#
# COMPACT_ATOMS: atom_id res chain seq x y z
N MET A 1 36.77 3.98 21.60
CA MET A 1 36.32 4.75 20.42
C MET A 1 34.88 4.38 20.16
N THR A 2 33.96 5.25 20.57
CA THR A 2 32.53 5.10 20.33
C THR A 2 32.26 5.09 18.83
N SER A 3 31.86 3.92 18.33
CA SER A 3 31.27 3.74 17.01
C SER A 3 30.17 4.81 16.83
N LYS A 4 30.45 5.86 16.06
CA LYS A 4 29.38 6.61 15.41
C LYS A 4 28.72 5.59 14.51
N THR A 5 27.58 5.05 14.91
CA THR A 5 26.66 4.36 14.00
C THR A 5 26.48 5.28 12.80
N GLN A 6 27.14 4.96 11.69
CA GLN A 6 27.01 5.73 10.47
C GLN A 6 25.55 5.67 10.05
N GLU A 7 24.94 6.84 9.94
CA GLU A 7 23.54 6.99 9.56
C GLU A 7 23.28 6.23 8.25
N THR A 8 22.28 5.36 8.28
CA THR A 8 21.89 4.60 7.09
C THR A 8 21.07 5.51 6.21
N HIS A 9 21.48 5.64 4.96
CA HIS A 9 20.78 6.43 3.95
C HIS A 9 19.67 5.58 3.33
N ARG A 10 18.62 6.26 2.87
CA ARG A 10 17.51 5.69 2.11
C ARG A 10 17.70 6.00 0.63
N ILE A 11 17.49 5.02 -0.24
CA ILE A 11 17.80 5.16 -1.67
C ILE A 11 16.99 6.30 -2.32
N ALA A 12 15.69 6.39 -2.01
CA ALA A 12 14.81 7.43 -2.56
C ALA A 12 15.19 8.86 -2.14
N ASP A 13 15.97 9.01 -1.07
CA ASP A 13 16.34 10.32 -0.53
C ASP A 13 17.72 10.80 -1.06
N LEU A 14 18.40 9.95 -1.85
CA LEU A 14 19.66 10.32 -2.49
C LEU A 14 19.43 11.39 -3.56
N SER A 15 20.32 12.37 -3.59
CA SER A 15 20.24 13.48 -4.53
C SER A 15 21.60 13.84 -5.09
N ARG A 16 21.59 14.65 -6.16
CA ARG A 16 22.80 15.19 -6.80
C ARG A 16 23.72 15.94 -5.83
N ASN A 17 23.19 16.50 -4.74
CA ASN A 17 23.98 17.25 -3.76
C ASN A 17 24.90 16.35 -2.93
N GLN A 18 24.71 15.02 -2.97
CA GLN A 18 25.50 14.04 -2.24
C GLN A 18 26.53 13.33 -3.13
N LEU A 19 26.77 13.83 -4.34
CA LEU A 19 27.83 13.29 -5.19
C LEU A 19 29.20 13.47 -4.52
N ASN A 20 29.97 12.38 -4.52
CA ASN A 20 31.24 12.20 -3.84
C ASN A 20 31.15 12.05 -2.30
N ASP A 21 29.95 12.00 -1.73
CA ASP A 21 29.79 11.73 -0.31
C ASP A 21 29.91 10.23 0.00
N ALA A 22 30.32 9.92 1.22
CA ALA A 22 30.30 8.57 1.76
C ALA A 22 28.87 8.18 2.15
N ILE A 23 28.33 7.17 1.46
CA ILE A 23 26.97 6.67 1.66
C ILE A 23 27.02 5.28 2.28
N HIS A 24 26.05 5.03 3.17
CA HIS A 24 25.82 3.75 3.80
C HIS A 24 24.38 3.29 3.52
N LEU A 25 24.21 2.16 2.84
CA LEU A 25 22.90 1.62 2.43
C LEU A 25 22.66 0.22 2.99
N LYS A 26 21.38 -0.10 3.19
CA LYS A 26 20.91 -1.45 3.54
C LYS A 26 19.77 -1.83 2.60
N GLY A 27 19.77 -3.05 2.11
CA GLY A 27 18.70 -3.50 1.22
C GLY A 27 18.89 -4.92 0.72
N TRP A 28 18.10 -5.25 -0.30
CA TRP A 28 18.08 -6.58 -0.90
C TRP A 28 18.53 -6.54 -2.36
N VAL A 29 19.28 -7.55 -2.77
CA VAL A 29 19.69 -7.75 -4.15
C VAL A 29 18.46 -8.05 -5.00
N ARG A 30 18.12 -7.17 -5.94
CA ARG A 30 17.14 -7.48 -6.99
C ARG A 30 17.77 -8.28 -8.11
N THR A 31 18.93 -7.81 -8.58
CA THR A 31 19.72 -8.51 -9.62
C THR A 31 21.20 -8.29 -9.39
N ARG A 32 22.02 -9.24 -9.86
CA ARG A 32 23.49 -9.11 -9.90
C ARG A 32 23.98 -9.48 -11.30
N ARG A 33 24.80 -8.64 -11.91
CA ARG A 33 25.48 -8.90 -13.18
C ARG A 33 26.99 -8.87 -12.95
N GLY A 34 27.68 -9.91 -13.39
CA GLY A 34 29.14 -9.97 -13.35
C GLY A 34 29.76 -9.48 -14.66
N SER A 35 30.90 -8.81 -14.56
CA SER A 35 31.85 -8.54 -15.63
C SER A 35 33.26 -8.87 -15.12
N LYS A 36 34.26 -8.88 -16.01
CA LYS A 36 35.66 -9.17 -15.62
C LYS A 36 36.11 -8.17 -14.54
N GLY A 37 36.28 -8.65 -13.31
CA GLY A 37 36.72 -7.86 -12.15
C GLY A 37 35.64 -7.00 -11.48
N PHE A 38 34.38 -7.03 -11.92
CA PHE A 38 33.31 -6.18 -11.36
C PHE A 38 31.98 -6.91 -11.20
N SER A 39 31.25 -6.63 -10.13
CA SER A 39 29.86 -7.04 -9.93
C SER A 39 28.96 -5.81 -9.84
N PHE A 40 27.99 -5.71 -10.73
CA PHE A 40 26.94 -4.69 -10.74
C PHE A 40 25.71 -5.24 -10.03
N ILE A 41 25.43 -4.72 -8.84
CA ILE A 41 24.34 -5.19 -7.98
C ILE A 41 23.24 -4.13 -7.99
N GLN A 42 22.03 -4.52 -8.40
CA GLN A 42 20.86 -3.67 -8.19
C GLN A 42 20.37 -3.89 -6.75
N LEU A 43 20.65 -2.93 -5.87
CA LEU A 43 20.19 -2.94 -4.49
C LEU A 43 18.86 -2.20 -4.39
N ASN A 44 17.89 -2.74 -3.67
CA ASN A 44 16.64 -2.07 -3.41
C ASN A 44 16.25 -2.20 -1.93
N ASP A 45 15.82 -1.10 -1.34
CA ASP A 45 15.38 -0.99 0.05
C ASP A 45 13.85 -0.81 0.16
N GLY A 46 13.14 -0.85 -0.98
CA GLY A 46 11.70 -0.63 -1.10
C GLY A 46 11.28 0.84 -1.17
N SER A 47 12.19 1.80 -0.96
CA SER A 47 11.88 3.23 -0.90
C SER A 47 11.45 3.82 -2.25
N ASN A 48 11.96 3.30 -3.36
CA ASN A 48 11.58 3.63 -4.73
C ASN A 48 11.46 2.35 -5.59
N LEU A 49 11.07 2.52 -6.87
CA LEU A 49 10.94 1.38 -7.78
C LEU A 49 12.30 0.88 -8.24
N SER A 50 13.17 1.75 -8.74
CA SER A 50 14.45 1.38 -9.38
C SER A 50 15.47 0.78 -8.40
N GLY A 51 15.58 1.31 -7.18
CA GLY A 51 16.72 1.03 -6.31
C GLY A 51 17.98 1.80 -6.74
N LEU A 52 19.16 1.28 -6.38
CA LEU A 52 20.45 1.87 -6.74
C LEU A 52 21.40 0.80 -7.26
N GLN A 53 22.16 1.13 -8.30
CA GLN A 53 23.26 0.30 -8.77
C GLN A 53 24.46 0.46 -7.83
N ILE A 54 24.96 -0.67 -7.33
CA ILE A 54 26.20 -0.77 -6.58
C ILE A 54 27.25 -1.43 -7.48
N VAL A 55 28.42 -0.80 -7.59
CA VAL A 55 29.58 -1.33 -8.31
C VAL A 55 30.56 -1.89 -7.28
N ALA A 56 30.73 -3.21 -7.29
CA ALA A 56 31.69 -3.92 -6.45
C ALA A 56 32.90 -4.34 -7.30
N ASP A 57 34.09 -3.86 -6.94
CA ASP A 57 35.39 -4.16 -7.57
C ASP A 57 36.01 -5.42 -6.94
N GLU A 58 36.77 -6.19 -7.71
CA GLU A 58 37.54 -7.36 -7.25
C GLU A 58 38.53 -7.08 -6.13
N LYS A 59 38.88 -5.81 -5.89
CA LYS A 59 39.70 -5.37 -4.75
C LYS A 59 39.02 -5.51 -3.39
N LEU A 60 37.69 -5.70 -3.33
CA LEU A 60 36.98 -5.94 -2.08
C LEU A 60 37.39 -7.31 -1.51
N GLU A 61 37.73 -7.36 -0.22
CA GLU A 61 38.26 -8.57 0.44
C GLU A 61 37.35 -9.80 0.28
N ASN A 62 36.02 -9.60 0.28
CA ASN A 62 35.02 -10.64 0.14
C ASN A 62 34.39 -10.70 -1.27
N TYR A 63 35.09 -10.21 -2.30
CA TYR A 63 34.55 -10.17 -3.66
C TYR A 63 34.13 -11.53 -4.20
N GLU A 64 34.83 -12.62 -3.84
CA GLU A 64 34.44 -13.96 -4.27
C GLU A 64 33.02 -14.33 -3.84
N ASP A 65 32.61 -13.94 -2.62
CA ASP A 65 31.26 -14.17 -2.12
C ASP A 65 30.26 -13.22 -2.77
N ILE A 66 30.64 -11.95 -2.96
CA ILE A 66 29.83 -10.95 -3.67
C ILE A 66 29.51 -11.41 -5.10
N SER A 67 30.47 -12.05 -5.76
CA SER A 67 30.34 -12.55 -7.13
C SER A 67 29.32 -13.69 -7.26
N LYS A 68 28.94 -14.32 -6.14
CA LYS A 68 27.98 -15.44 -6.04
C LYS A 68 26.63 -15.03 -5.45
N LEU A 69 26.40 -13.73 -5.19
CA LEU A 69 25.14 -13.26 -4.63
C LEU A 69 23.94 -13.55 -5.53
N ASN A 70 22.88 -14.05 -4.91
CA ASN A 70 21.60 -14.35 -5.54
C ASN A 70 20.55 -13.25 -5.27
N THR A 71 19.52 -13.19 -6.12
CA THR A 71 18.33 -12.35 -5.87
C THR A 71 17.74 -12.67 -4.50
N GLY A 72 17.42 -11.63 -3.72
CA GLY A 72 16.87 -11.74 -2.38
C GLY A 72 17.91 -11.72 -1.25
N ALA A 73 19.22 -11.77 -1.56
CA ALA A 73 20.25 -11.63 -0.55
C ALA A 73 20.20 -10.24 0.11
N ALA A 74 20.44 -10.17 1.42
CA ALA A 74 20.43 -8.94 2.21
C ALA A 74 21.85 -8.40 2.38
N LEU A 75 22.05 -7.12 2.05
CA LEU A 75 23.35 -6.46 2.07
C LEU A 75 23.32 -5.20 2.93
N GLU A 76 24.47 -4.89 3.50
CA GLU A 76 24.83 -3.59 4.05
C GLU A 76 26.08 -3.11 3.28
N VAL A 77 26.02 -1.92 2.68
CA VAL A 77 27.00 -1.45 1.71
C VAL A 77 27.46 -0.05 2.09
N TRP A 78 28.78 0.14 2.12
CA TRP A 78 29.41 1.45 2.20
C TRP A 78 30.12 1.76 0.90
N GLY A 79 30.08 3.01 0.49
CA GLY A 79 30.72 3.44 -0.74
C GLY A 79 30.66 4.94 -0.95
N VAL A 80 31.09 5.37 -2.13
CA VAL A 80 31.02 6.77 -2.56
C VAL A 80 29.97 6.88 -3.66
N LEU A 81 29.04 7.84 -3.53
CA LEU A 81 28.06 8.12 -4.56
C LEU A 81 28.74 8.86 -5.72
N VAL A 82 28.63 8.34 -6.93
CA VAL A 82 29.26 8.95 -8.11
C VAL A 82 28.25 9.07 -9.24
N GLU A 83 28.54 9.96 -10.19
CA GLU A 83 27.78 10.06 -11.43
C GLU A 83 27.91 8.75 -12.22
N SER A 84 26.78 8.20 -12.64
CA SER A 84 26.75 6.92 -13.33
C SER A 84 27.29 7.05 -14.75
N GLN A 85 28.14 6.10 -15.15
CA GLN A 85 28.59 5.96 -16.54
C GLN A 85 27.61 5.14 -17.40
N GLY A 86 26.62 4.50 -16.76
CA GLY A 86 25.62 3.66 -17.43
C GLY A 86 24.36 4.45 -17.82
N ARG A 87 23.70 4.02 -18.91
CA ARG A 87 22.41 4.57 -19.33
C ARG A 87 21.28 4.10 -18.42
N GLY A 88 20.41 5.02 -18.01
CA GLY A 88 19.17 4.71 -17.29
C GLY A 88 19.24 4.90 -15.78
N GLN A 89 20.34 5.46 -15.26
CA GLN A 89 20.46 5.91 -13.88
C GLN A 89 21.41 7.11 -13.83
N ASP A 90 21.09 8.07 -12.97
CA ASP A 90 21.86 9.32 -12.84
C ASP A 90 23.13 9.12 -12.00
N TRP A 91 23.07 8.24 -11.01
CA TRP A 91 24.17 7.95 -10.10
C TRP A 91 24.25 6.46 -9.73
N GLU A 92 25.43 6.06 -9.27
CA GLU A 92 25.72 4.71 -8.77
C GLU A 92 26.63 4.80 -7.53
N LEU A 93 26.69 3.71 -6.75
CA LEU A 93 27.55 3.64 -5.58
C LEU A 93 28.79 2.80 -5.88
N GLN A 94 29.97 3.40 -5.79
CA GLN A 94 31.24 2.67 -5.83
C GLN A 94 31.52 2.08 -4.44
N ALA A 95 31.36 0.76 -4.30
CA ALA A 95 31.44 0.11 -3.00
C ALA A 95 32.88 0.10 -2.47
N SER A 96 33.07 0.60 -1.26
CA SER A 96 34.30 0.47 -0.49
C SER A 96 34.24 -0.69 0.52
N GLN A 97 33.04 -1.08 0.93
CA GLN A 97 32.80 -2.24 1.80
C GLN A 97 31.41 -2.83 1.54
N VAL A 98 31.30 -4.15 1.51
CA VAL A 98 30.02 -4.87 1.42
C VAL A 98 29.96 -5.92 2.51
N LEU A 99 28.97 -5.84 3.38
CA LEU A 99 28.66 -6.86 4.38
C LEU A 99 27.42 -7.64 3.95
N ILE A 100 27.57 -8.96 3.78
CA ILE A 100 26.47 -9.87 3.45
C ILE A 100 25.76 -10.23 4.76
N ARG A 101 24.54 -9.71 4.96
CA ARG A 101 23.74 -9.93 6.18
C ARG A 101 22.95 -11.24 6.12
N GLY A 102 22.64 -11.71 4.92
CA GLY A 102 21.98 -12.98 4.68
C GLY A 102 21.99 -13.35 3.21
N THR A 103 22.20 -14.63 2.91
CA THR A 103 22.13 -15.17 1.55
C THR A 103 20.69 -15.56 1.20
N ALA A 104 20.43 -15.73 -0.09
CA ALA A 104 19.17 -16.27 -0.60
C ALA A 104 19.43 -17.64 -1.27
N PRO A 105 18.46 -18.57 -1.25
CA PRO A 105 18.67 -19.98 -1.61
C PRO A 105 18.77 -20.22 -3.13
N GLY A 106 19.29 -19.24 -3.88
CA GLY A 106 19.49 -19.35 -5.33
C GLY A 106 18.18 -19.65 -6.05
N GLU A 107 18.14 -20.77 -6.77
CA GLU A 107 17.00 -21.22 -7.59
C GLU A 107 15.74 -21.54 -6.79
N GLU A 108 15.86 -21.86 -5.50
CA GLU A 108 14.72 -22.14 -4.62
C GLU A 108 13.97 -20.88 -4.18
N TYR A 109 14.53 -19.68 -4.42
CA TYR A 109 13.87 -18.44 -4.04
C TYR A 109 12.62 -18.20 -4.92
N PRO A 110 11.39 -18.07 -4.37
CA PRO A 110 10.18 -18.01 -5.20
C PRO A 110 10.16 -16.84 -6.19
N LEU A 111 10.78 -15.71 -5.83
CA LEU A 111 10.86 -14.51 -6.68
C LEU A 111 12.10 -14.53 -7.57
N GLN A 112 12.27 -15.60 -8.34
CA GLN A 112 13.30 -15.68 -9.39
C GLN A 112 13.19 -14.50 -10.36
N LYS A 113 14.31 -14.18 -11.04
CA LYS A 113 14.40 -13.11 -12.07
C LYS A 113 13.68 -13.50 -13.37
N LYS A 114 12.37 -13.74 -13.29
CA LYS A 114 11.45 -14.02 -14.38
C LYS A 114 10.10 -13.34 -14.12
N GLY A 115 9.26 -13.26 -15.14
CA GLY A 115 7.88 -12.82 -14.97
C GLY A 115 7.10 -13.81 -14.10
N HIS A 116 6.25 -13.29 -13.23
CA HIS A 116 5.33 -14.05 -12.38
C HIS A 116 3.90 -13.58 -12.61
N THR A 117 2.93 -14.49 -12.59
CA THR A 117 1.52 -14.13 -12.70
C THR A 117 1.02 -13.50 -11.40
N LEU A 118 -0.04 -12.69 -11.47
CA LEU A 118 -0.63 -12.11 -10.26
C LEU A 118 -1.24 -13.20 -9.36
N GLU A 119 -1.73 -14.30 -9.94
CA GLU A 119 -2.26 -15.47 -9.25
C GLU A 119 -1.18 -16.12 -8.39
N PHE A 120 -0.02 -16.44 -8.97
CA PHE A 120 1.10 -16.99 -8.20
C PHE A 120 1.56 -16.04 -7.09
N LEU A 121 1.61 -14.73 -7.37
CA LEU A 121 1.97 -13.76 -6.35
C LEU A 121 0.97 -13.69 -5.19
N ARG A 122 -0.31 -14.03 -5.39
CA ARG A 122 -1.30 -14.14 -4.30
C ARG A 122 -0.97 -15.32 -3.37
N ASP A 123 -0.46 -16.43 -3.90
CA ASP A 123 -0.07 -17.61 -3.09
C ASP A 123 1.14 -17.33 -2.18
N ILE A 124 2.00 -16.38 -2.56
CA ILE A 124 3.16 -15.94 -1.78
C ILE A 124 2.99 -14.50 -1.26
N ALA A 125 1.82 -14.19 -0.70
CA ALA A 125 1.48 -12.86 -0.19
C ALA A 125 2.53 -12.25 0.77
N HIS A 126 3.25 -13.09 1.52
CA HIS A 126 4.33 -12.70 2.43
C HIS A 126 5.63 -12.25 1.71
N LEU A 127 5.82 -12.62 0.44
CA LEU A 127 6.99 -12.22 -0.37
C LEU A 127 6.64 -11.22 -1.47
N ARG A 128 5.42 -11.24 -2.01
CA ARG A 128 5.04 -10.40 -3.16
C ARG A 128 5.33 -8.90 -3.01
N PRO A 129 5.31 -8.25 -1.81
CA PRO A 129 5.67 -6.83 -1.69
C PRO A 129 7.09 -6.50 -2.16
N ARG A 130 7.97 -7.51 -2.28
CA ARG A 130 9.34 -7.35 -2.79
C ARG A 130 9.41 -7.26 -4.33
N THR A 131 8.30 -7.44 -5.03
CA THR A 131 8.23 -7.31 -6.49
C THR A 131 8.01 -5.85 -6.91
N ASN A 132 8.35 -5.52 -8.16
CA ASN A 132 8.14 -4.17 -8.70
C ASN A 132 6.66 -3.75 -8.61
N THR A 133 5.75 -4.61 -9.09
CA THR A 133 4.31 -4.31 -9.12
C THR A 133 3.74 -4.04 -7.74
N LEU A 134 3.90 -4.98 -6.79
CA LEU A 134 3.27 -4.80 -5.49
C LEU A 134 4.01 -3.74 -4.66
N GLY A 135 5.32 -3.57 -4.85
CA GLY A 135 6.04 -2.44 -4.27
C GLY A 135 5.46 -1.09 -4.70
N ALA A 136 5.19 -0.92 -6.01
CA ALA A 136 4.56 0.29 -6.54
C ALA A 136 3.14 0.49 -5.96
N VAL A 137 2.32 -0.56 -5.98
CA VAL A 137 0.96 -0.53 -5.42
C VAL A 137 0.96 -0.14 -3.94
N PHE A 138 1.85 -0.70 -3.12
CA PHE A 138 1.91 -0.39 -1.69
C PHE A 138 2.45 1.01 -1.41
N ARG A 139 3.43 1.50 -2.18
CA ARG A 139 3.90 2.89 -2.08
C ARG A 139 2.79 3.89 -2.42
N ILE A 140 2.08 3.66 -3.53
CA ILE A 140 0.93 4.49 -3.94
C ILE A 140 -0.17 4.44 -2.87
N ARG A 141 -0.53 3.24 -2.39
CA ARG A 141 -1.55 3.07 -1.33
C ARG A 141 -1.18 3.84 -0.06
N ASN A 142 0.09 3.81 0.34
CA ASN A 142 0.59 4.57 1.49
C ASN A 142 0.36 6.08 1.31
N THR A 143 0.78 6.63 0.17
CA THR A 143 0.63 8.06 -0.13
C THR A 143 -0.83 8.47 -0.22
N LEU A 144 -1.68 7.67 -0.86
CA LEU A 144 -3.13 7.92 -0.89
C LEU A 144 -3.71 7.92 0.53
N SER A 145 -3.30 7.00 1.40
CA SER A 145 -3.76 6.96 2.80
C SER A 145 -3.36 8.22 3.56
N GLN A 146 -2.12 8.69 3.37
CA GLN A 146 -1.67 9.96 3.95
C GLN A 146 -2.43 11.16 3.39
N ALA A 147 -2.64 11.21 2.07
CA ALA A 147 -3.35 12.29 1.40
C ALA A 147 -4.82 12.37 1.84
N ILE A 148 -5.46 11.23 2.13
CA ILE A 148 -6.81 11.18 2.72
C ILE A 148 -6.83 11.89 4.07
N HIS A 149 -5.89 11.54 4.96
CA HIS A 149 -5.79 12.21 6.25
C HIS A 149 -5.55 13.71 6.10
N ASN A 150 -4.58 14.10 5.26
CA ASN A 150 -4.28 15.52 5.02
C ASN A 150 -5.49 16.29 4.50
N PHE A 151 -6.20 15.75 3.49
CA PHE A 151 -7.37 16.39 2.88
C PHE A 151 -8.43 16.77 3.91
N PHE A 152 -8.76 15.83 4.81
CA PHE A 152 -9.75 16.03 5.86
C PHE A 152 -9.23 16.93 6.99
N GLN A 153 -7.98 16.73 7.43
CA GLN A 153 -7.39 17.51 8.53
C GLN A 153 -7.21 18.99 8.15
N GLU A 154 -6.80 19.30 6.92
CA GLU A 154 -6.71 20.67 6.41
C GLU A 154 -8.08 21.39 6.35
N ARG A 155 -9.17 20.61 6.34
CA ARG A 155 -10.55 21.11 6.35
C ARG A 155 -11.21 21.05 7.73
N GLY A 156 -10.43 20.75 8.77
CA GLY A 156 -10.90 20.73 10.16
C GLY A 156 -11.78 19.55 10.54
N PHE A 157 -11.79 18.48 9.73
CA PHE A 157 -12.49 17.25 10.10
C PHE A 157 -11.76 16.51 11.21
N LEU A 158 -12.51 15.90 12.13
CA LEU A 158 -11.94 15.01 13.14
C LEU A 158 -11.91 13.57 12.65
N TYR A 159 -10.75 12.92 12.78
CA TYR A 159 -10.64 11.47 12.58
C TYR A 159 -11.22 10.76 13.80
N VAL A 160 -12.31 10.01 13.61
CA VAL A 160 -12.99 9.28 14.68
C VAL A 160 -12.93 7.79 14.45
N HIS A 161 -12.72 7.03 15.53
CA HIS A 161 -12.72 5.57 15.50
C HIS A 161 -14.11 5.06 15.91
N THR A 162 -14.88 4.56 14.95
CA THR A 162 -16.17 3.91 15.19
C THR A 162 -15.95 2.43 15.57
N PRO A 163 -16.87 1.82 16.35
CA PRO A 163 -16.73 0.43 16.76
C PRO A 163 -16.75 -0.55 15.57
N ILE A 164 -15.83 -1.53 15.60
CA ILE A 164 -15.80 -2.62 14.61
C ILE A 164 -16.77 -3.74 14.99
N ILE A 165 -16.83 -4.12 16.27
CA ILE A 165 -17.79 -5.09 16.78
C ILE A 165 -19.09 -4.34 17.09
N THR A 166 -20.20 -4.79 16.52
CA THR A 166 -21.48 -4.09 16.56
C THR A 166 -22.64 -5.06 16.68
N ALA A 167 -23.70 -4.62 17.37
CA ALA A 167 -25.02 -5.27 17.33
C ALA A 167 -25.94 -4.64 16.26
N ASN A 168 -25.48 -3.58 15.59
CA ASN A 168 -26.21 -2.86 14.55
C ASN A 168 -25.79 -3.36 13.16
N ASP A 169 -26.78 -3.57 12.30
CA ASP A 169 -26.60 -3.70 10.85
C ASP A 169 -26.86 -2.32 10.21
N ALA A 170 -25.79 -1.68 9.72
CA ALA A 170 -25.86 -0.33 9.17
C ALA A 170 -26.40 -0.29 7.73
N GLU A 171 -26.18 -1.34 6.94
CA GLU A 171 -26.60 -1.38 5.53
C GLU A 171 -27.89 -2.18 5.31
N GLY A 172 -28.33 -2.96 6.31
CA GLY A 172 -29.62 -3.68 6.30
C GLY A 172 -29.74 -4.74 5.21
N ALA A 173 -28.62 -5.11 4.59
CA ALA A 173 -28.58 -5.80 3.30
C ALA A 173 -27.64 -7.02 3.26
N GLY A 174 -26.93 -7.34 4.34
CA GLY A 174 -25.78 -8.24 4.28
C GLY A 174 -25.81 -9.45 5.22
N GLU A 175 -25.21 -10.54 4.77
CA GLU A 175 -24.62 -11.54 5.66
C GLU A 175 -23.43 -10.88 6.39
N MET A 176 -23.48 -10.80 7.73
CA MET A 176 -22.39 -10.26 8.55
C MET A 176 -21.58 -11.39 9.19
N PHE A 177 -20.29 -11.15 9.46
CA PHE A 177 -19.48 -12.10 10.23
C PHE A 177 -19.81 -11.98 11.72
N HIS A 178 -20.40 -13.01 12.30
CA HIS A 178 -20.64 -13.08 13.74
C HIS A 178 -19.33 -13.17 14.52
N VAL A 179 -19.28 -12.47 15.67
CA VAL A 179 -18.15 -12.51 16.59
C VAL A 179 -18.64 -13.10 17.90
N THR A 180 -18.08 -14.24 18.29
CA THR A 180 -18.51 -14.98 19.49
C THR A 180 -17.32 -15.52 20.28
N SER A 181 -17.49 -15.58 21.60
CA SER A 181 -16.59 -16.28 22.52
C SER A 181 -17.12 -17.65 22.96
N LEU A 182 -18.33 -18.01 22.53
CA LEU A 182 -18.96 -19.28 22.87
C LEU A 182 -18.21 -20.45 22.24
N ASP A 183 -18.20 -21.58 22.95
CA ASP A 183 -17.75 -22.85 22.39
C ASP A 183 -18.79 -23.31 21.34
N LEU A 184 -18.38 -23.36 20.07
CA LEU A 184 -19.24 -23.78 18.96
C LEU A 184 -19.67 -25.25 19.07
N GLU A 185 -18.91 -26.09 19.79
CA GLU A 185 -19.27 -27.48 20.05
C GLU A 185 -20.26 -27.61 21.23
N GLN A 186 -20.36 -26.58 22.08
CA GLN A 186 -21.16 -26.58 23.31
C GLN A 186 -21.98 -25.28 23.47
N LEU A 187 -22.71 -24.91 22.43
CA LEU A 187 -23.49 -23.68 22.43
C LEU A 187 -24.58 -23.68 23.53
N PRO A 188 -24.59 -22.71 24.45
CA PRO A 188 -25.65 -22.57 25.43
C PRO A 188 -26.99 -22.34 24.73
N LYS A 189 -28.06 -22.94 25.24
CA LYS A 189 -29.39 -22.87 24.64
C LYS A 189 -30.39 -22.20 25.56
N THR A 190 -31.25 -21.37 24.97
CA THR A 190 -32.41 -20.83 25.68
C THR A 190 -33.45 -21.93 25.91
N LYS A 191 -34.48 -21.65 26.72
CA LYS A 191 -35.64 -22.56 26.88
C LYS A 191 -36.35 -22.88 25.56
N LYS A 192 -36.16 -22.06 24.51
CA LYS A 192 -36.73 -22.26 23.17
C LYS A 192 -35.80 -23.07 22.23
N GLY A 193 -34.61 -23.46 22.68
CA GLY A 193 -33.64 -24.24 21.90
C GLY A 193 -32.75 -23.41 20.94
N SER A 194 -32.92 -22.09 20.88
CA SER A 194 -31.99 -21.18 20.18
C SER A 194 -30.69 -21.00 20.97
N VAL A 195 -29.62 -20.52 20.33
CA VAL A 195 -28.41 -20.10 21.05
C VAL A 195 -28.78 -19.00 22.06
N ASP A 196 -28.23 -19.08 23.27
CA ASP A 196 -28.41 -18.10 24.33
C ASP A 196 -27.23 -17.12 24.35
N TYR A 197 -27.31 -16.08 23.52
CA TYR A 197 -26.29 -15.04 23.43
C TYR A 197 -26.14 -14.17 24.68
N SER A 198 -27.06 -14.26 25.65
CA SER A 198 -26.87 -13.60 26.96
C SER A 198 -25.69 -14.17 27.74
N GLN A 199 -25.22 -15.37 27.36
CA GLN A 199 -24.04 -16.03 27.91
C GLN A 199 -22.77 -15.80 27.06
N ASP A 200 -22.86 -15.07 25.95
CA ASP A 200 -21.68 -14.66 25.18
C ASP A 200 -21.02 -13.42 25.82
N PHE A 201 -19.83 -13.05 25.34
CA PHE A 201 -18.99 -12.00 25.92
C PHE A 201 -19.69 -10.65 26.04
N PHE A 202 -20.44 -10.25 25.01
CA PHE A 202 -21.16 -8.97 24.96
C PHE A 202 -22.58 -9.05 25.51
N GLY A 203 -23.03 -10.23 25.96
CA GLY A 203 -24.39 -10.47 26.44
C GLY A 203 -25.49 -10.32 25.37
N THR A 204 -25.11 -10.23 24.09
CA THR A 204 -25.98 -10.15 22.92
C THR A 204 -25.23 -10.68 21.70
N ASP A 205 -25.98 -11.03 20.65
CA ASP A 205 -25.40 -11.34 19.34
C ASP A 205 -24.74 -10.07 18.76
N VAL A 206 -23.53 -10.23 18.25
CA VAL A 206 -22.71 -9.16 17.66
C VAL A 206 -21.96 -9.68 16.45
N SER A 207 -21.62 -8.74 15.56
CA SER A 207 -20.95 -9.02 14.30
C SER A 207 -19.87 -7.99 14.01
N LEU A 208 -19.03 -8.27 13.01
CA LEU A 208 -18.13 -7.29 12.43
C LEU A 208 -18.92 -6.31 11.55
N THR A 209 -18.63 -5.02 11.69
CA THR A 209 -19.38 -3.96 11.02
C THR A 209 -19.18 -3.95 9.50
N VAL A 210 -20.27 -3.66 8.79
CA VAL A 210 -20.27 -3.39 7.34
C VAL A 210 -19.92 -1.93 7.03
N SER A 211 -20.16 -1.01 7.98
CA SER A 211 -19.96 0.43 7.84
C SER A 211 -19.89 1.13 9.20
N GLY A 212 -19.06 2.16 9.31
CA GLY A 212 -18.98 3.04 10.49
C GLY A 212 -20.01 4.17 10.50
N GLN A 213 -20.81 4.32 9.43
CA GLN A 213 -21.65 5.50 9.16
C GLN A 213 -22.54 5.89 10.36
N LEU A 214 -23.32 4.96 10.92
CA LEU A 214 -24.22 5.28 12.04
C LEU A 214 -23.47 5.80 13.27
N GLY A 215 -22.25 5.29 13.51
CA GLY A 215 -21.37 5.81 14.54
C GLY A 215 -20.86 7.21 14.20
N ALA A 216 -20.47 7.43 12.94
CA ALA A 216 -20.00 8.72 12.45
C ALA A 216 -21.08 9.82 12.57
N GLU A 217 -22.36 9.50 12.33
CA GLU A 217 -23.49 10.44 12.51
C GLU A 217 -23.58 10.96 13.95
N VAL A 218 -23.40 10.08 14.95
CA VAL A 218 -23.36 10.47 16.37
C VAL A 218 -22.23 11.47 16.64
N PHE A 219 -21.05 11.22 16.05
CA PHE A 219 -19.90 12.12 16.19
C PHE A 219 -20.09 13.43 15.42
N ALA A 220 -20.69 13.42 14.23
CA ALA A 220 -20.98 14.62 13.45
C ALA A 220 -21.93 15.58 14.18
N LEU A 221 -22.90 15.06 14.95
CA LEU A 221 -23.76 15.90 15.79
C LEU A 221 -23.01 16.61 16.93
N ALA A 222 -21.84 16.10 17.34
CA ALA A 222 -21.00 16.72 18.37
C ALA A 222 -19.91 17.63 17.76
N PHE A 223 -19.34 17.26 16.62
CA PHE A 223 -18.13 17.86 16.07
C PHE A 223 -18.30 18.48 14.68
N THR A 224 -19.52 18.48 14.15
CA THR A 224 -19.89 18.97 12.82
C THR A 224 -19.28 18.18 11.67
N ASN A 225 -17.95 18.08 11.55
CA ASN A 225 -17.27 17.38 10.46
C ASN A 225 -16.36 16.29 11.01
N VAL A 226 -16.65 15.04 10.67
CA VAL A 226 -15.86 13.88 11.09
C VAL A 226 -15.62 12.94 9.92
N TYR A 227 -14.64 12.06 10.05
CA TYR A 227 -14.47 10.94 9.12
C TYR A 227 -13.95 9.71 9.84
N THR A 228 -14.37 8.55 9.34
CA THR A 228 -13.76 7.26 9.67
C THR A 228 -12.72 6.90 8.61
N PHE A 229 -11.76 6.07 9.01
CA PHE A 229 -10.84 5.37 8.14
C PHE A 229 -10.49 4.08 8.87
N GLY A 230 -11.18 2.99 8.50
CA GLY A 230 -11.11 1.74 9.25
C GLY A 230 -11.52 0.53 8.42
N PRO A 231 -11.29 -0.69 8.93
CA PRO A 231 -11.70 -1.91 8.26
C PRO A 231 -13.22 -2.12 8.37
N THR A 232 -13.81 -2.64 7.31
CA THR A 232 -15.20 -3.10 7.25
C THR A 232 -15.26 -4.47 6.59
N PHE A 233 -16.36 -5.19 6.85
CA PHE A 233 -16.46 -6.61 6.56
C PHE A 233 -17.80 -6.93 5.89
N ARG A 234 -17.78 -7.82 4.89
CA ARG A 234 -18.98 -8.35 4.23
C ARG A 234 -18.86 -9.85 4.09
N ALA A 235 -19.84 -10.60 4.62
CA ALA A 235 -19.81 -12.06 4.59
C ALA A 235 -20.53 -12.66 3.37
N GLU A 236 -20.95 -11.83 2.41
CA GLU A 236 -21.54 -12.28 1.15
C GLU A 236 -20.64 -13.31 0.45
N ASN A 237 -21.22 -14.44 0.06
CA ASN A 237 -20.52 -15.45 -0.73
C ASN A 237 -20.33 -15.02 -2.20
N SER A 238 -19.45 -14.04 -2.41
CA SER A 238 -19.22 -13.37 -3.68
C SER A 238 -17.74 -13.44 -4.08
N ASN A 239 -17.38 -14.46 -4.88
CA ASN A 239 -16.02 -14.63 -5.40
C ASN A 239 -15.86 -13.94 -6.76
N THR A 240 -15.67 -12.62 -6.77
CA THR A 240 -15.39 -11.84 -7.98
C THR A 240 -14.04 -11.15 -7.88
N ALA A 241 -13.52 -10.67 -9.02
CA ALA A 241 -12.26 -9.93 -9.05
C ALA A 241 -12.28 -8.57 -8.30
N ARG A 242 -13.45 -8.11 -7.85
CA ARG A 242 -13.64 -6.79 -7.23
C ARG A 242 -14.16 -6.83 -5.79
N HIS A 243 -14.49 -8.01 -5.26
CA HIS A 243 -15.04 -8.15 -3.91
C HIS A 243 -13.99 -8.69 -2.95
N LEU A 244 -13.97 -8.14 -1.74
CA LEU A 244 -13.18 -8.60 -0.61
C LEU A 244 -14.11 -8.75 0.60
N ALA A 245 -13.89 -9.79 1.39
CA ALA A 245 -14.62 -9.98 2.65
C ALA A 245 -14.17 -9.00 3.75
N GLU A 246 -12.93 -8.51 3.65
CA GLU A 246 -12.36 -7.46 4.50
C GLU A 246 -11.74 -6.39 3.60
N PHE A 247 -12.15 -5.14 3.80
CA PHE A 247 -11.63 -3.99 3.07
C PHE A 247 -11.63 -2.75 3.97
N TRP A 248 -11.10 -1.63 3.48
CA TRP A 248 -11.00 -0.40 4.24
C TRP A 248 -11.93 0.64 3.65
N MET A 249 -12.77 1.22 4.49
CA MET A 249 -13.67 2.32 4.13
C MET A 249 -13.18 3.63 4.73
N ILE A 250 -13.47 4.70 4.00
CA ILE A 250 -13.27 6.07 4.41
C ILE A 250 -14.62 6.75 4.34
N GLU A 251 -15.18 7.12 5.48
CA GLU A 251 -16.57 7.54 5.60
C GLU A 251 -16.61 8.92 6.27
N PRO A 252 -16.60 10.02 5.48
CA PRO A 252 -16.83 11.34 6.02
C PRO A 252 -18.31 11.58 6.33
N GLU A 253 -18.59 12.22 7.45
CA GLU A 253 -19.93 12.59 7.88
C GLU A 253 -19.94 14.06 8.34
N MET A 254 -20.89 14.85 7.82
CA MET A 254 -20.94 16.29 8.04
C MET A 254 -22.34 16.77 8.44
N ALA A 255 -22.48 17.31 9.65
CA ALA A 255 -23.70 17.98 10.07
C ALA A 255 -23.97 19.23 9.21
N PHE A 256 -25.24 19.48 8.93
CA PHE A 256 -25.72 20.59 8.08
C PHE A 256 -25.30 20.55 6.61
N MET A 257 -24.62 19.48 6.16
CA MET A 257 -24.28 19.28 4.76
C MET A 257 -25.49 18.72 3.98
N ASP A 258 -25.75 19.26 2.80
CA ASP A 258 -26.72 18.69 1.86
C ASP A 258 -26.03 17.84 0.77
N LEU A 259 -26.84 17.18 -0.05
CA LEU A 259 -26.33 16.31 -1.12
C LEU A 259 -25.44 17.06 -2.13
N ARG A 260 -25.74 18.34 -2.42
CA ARG A 260 -24.96 19.11 -3.40
C ARG A 260 -23.57 19.40 -2.86
N GLY A 261 -23.47 19.83 -1.60
CA GLY A 261 -22.19 20.02 -0.93
C GLY A 261 -21.39 18.73 -0.83
N MET A 262 -22.04 17.59 -0.58
CA MET A 262 -21.40 16.27 -0.56
C MET A 262 -20.81 15.89 -1.92
N LEU A 263 -21.51 16.16 -3.02
CA LEU A 263 -21.00 15.92 -4.39
C LEU A 263 -19.75 16.77 -4.66
N THR A 264 -19.78 18.05 -4.31
CA THR A 264 -18.62 18.95 -4.46
C THR A 264 -17.43 18.47 -3.63
N LEU A 265 -17.66 18.11 -2.35
CA LEU A 265 -16.59 17.58 -1.49
C LEU A 265 -15.99 16.28 -2.05
N THR A 266 -16.83 15.37 -2.56
CA THR A 266 -16.39 14.10 -3.15
C THR A 266 -15.51 14.33 -4.38
N GLU A 267 -15.89 15.27 -5.25
CA GLU A 267 -15.08 15.63 -6.41
C GLU A 267 -13.74 16.25 -5.99
N GLU A 268 -13.74 17.21 -5.07
CA GLU A 268 -12.52 17.81 -4.52
C GLU A 268 -11.59 16.78 -3.89
N PHE A 269 -12.16 15.85 -3.12
CA PHE A 269 -11.46 14.76 -2.46
C PHE A 269 -10.72 13.90 -3.48
N LEU A 270 -11.44 13.34 -4.44
CA LEU A 270 -10.85 12.46 -5.46
C LEU A 270 -9.77 13.19 -6.27
N ARG A 271 -10.04 14.42 -6.75
CA ARG A 271 -9.05 15.21 -7.50
C ARG A 271 -7.80 15.50 -6.68
N THR A 272 -7.93 15.74 -5.38
CA THR A 272 -6.77 16.02 -4.52
C THR A 272 -5.90 14.79 -4.35
N LEU A 273 -6.50 13.64 -4.06
CA LEU A 273 -5.76 12.38 -3.93
C LEU A 273 -5.04 11.98 -5.23
N LEU A 274 -5.70 12.14 -6.38
CA LEU A 274 -5.12 11.79 -7.67
C LEU A 274 -3.96 12.72 -8.06
N ARG A 275 -4.05 14.02 -7.75
CA ARG A 275 -2.93 14.96 -7.94
C ARG A 275 -1.73 14.58 -7.08
N ASP A 276 -1.94 14.32 -5.80
CA ASP A 276 -0.89 13.84 -4.90
C ASP A 276 -0.20 12.57 -5.42
N CYS A 277 -0.98 11.64 -5.97
CA CYS A 277 -0.46 10.42 -6.57
C CYS A 277 0.39 10.73 -7.82
N LEU A 278 -0.12 11.53 -8.75
CA LEU A 278 0.57 11.93 -9.99
C LEU A 278 1.90 12.65 -9.69
N GLU A 279 1.92 13.53 -8.70
CA GLU A 279 3.10 14.32 -8.33
C GLU A 279 4.17 13.50 -7.61
N LYS A 280 3.78 12.55 -6.76
CA LYS A 280 4.72 11.82 -5.87
C LYS A 280 5.16 10.46 -6.41
N HIS A 281 4.47 9.90 -7.41
CA HIS A 281 4.67 8.51 -7.87
C HIS A 281 4.94 8.38 -9.37
N GLU A 282 5.61 9.34 -10.00
CA GLU A 282 5.94 9.30 -11.43
C GLU A 282 6.56 7.96 -11.86
N GLU A 283 7.60 7.50 -11.16
CA GLU A 283 8.30 6.25 -11.47
C GLU A 283 7.39 5.01 -11.34
N ASP A 284 6.58 4.96 -10.27
CA ASP A 284 5.66 3.86 -10.00
C ASP A 284 4.52 3.82 -11.03
N LEU A 285 3.94 4.98 -11.37
CA LEU A 285 2.87 5.12 -12.35
C LEU A 285 3.36 4.82 -13.76
N ALA A 286 4.56 5.28 -14.14
CA ALA A 286 5.16 4.97 -15.43
C ALA A 286 5.37 3.45 -15.60
N PHE A 287 5.81 2.77 -14.53
CA PHE A 287 5.90 1.32 -14.52
C PHE A 287 4.54 0.65 -14.66
N LEU A 288 3.54 1.04 -13.86
CA LEU A 288 2.21 0.45 -13.93
C LEU A 288 1.53 0.68 -15.28
N GLN A 289 1.70 1.87 -15.87
CA GLN A 289 1.21 2.20 -17.20
C GLN A 289 1.80 1.26 -18.26
N LYS A 290 3.12 1.09 -18.23
CA LYS A 290 3.82 0.20 -19.16
C LYS A 290 3.38 -1.26 -19.03
N MET A 291 3.05 -1.70 -17.82
CA MET A 291 2.82 -3.12 -17.53
C MET A 291 1.35 -3.55 -17.62
N TYR A 292 0.41 -2.65 -17.33
CA TYR A 292 -1.00 -3.02 -17.12
C TYR A 292 -2.00 -2.19 -17.92
N ASP A 293 -1.75 -0.90 -18.10
CA ASP A 293 -2.72 0.00 -18.73
C ASP A 293 -2.00 1.19 -19.39
N SER A 294 -1.90 1.18 -20.72
CA SER A 294 -1.19 2.21 -21.49
C SER A 294 -1.80 3.61 -21.35
N GLU A 295 -3.05 3.71 -20.90
CA GLU A 295 -3.77 4.98 -20.74
C GLU A 295 -3.84 5.45 -19.28
N LEU A 296 -3.21 4.73 -18.34
CA LEU A 296 -3.30 5.00 -16.90
C LEU A 296 -3.05 6.46 -16.55
N ILE A 297 -1.89 7.02 -16.89
CA ILE A 297 -1.54 8.40 -16.49
C ILE A 297 -2.47 9.39 -17.17
N SER A 298 -2.73 9.23 -18.47
CA SER A 298 -3.67 10.10 -19.19
C SER A 298 -5.08 10.06 -18.62
N GLY A 299 -5.55 8.90 -18.18
CA GLY A 299 -6.85 8.73 -17.53
C GLY A 299 -6.91 9.45 -16.18
N LEU A 300 -5.89 9.27 -15.34
CA LEU A 300 -5.80 9.99 -14.06
C LEU A 300 -5.74 11.50 -14.25
N GLU A 301 -4.94 11.98 -15.20
CA GLU A 301 -4.88 13.40 -15.55
C GLU A 301 -6.21 13.93 -16.07
N HIS A 302 -6.91 13.15 -16.90
CA HIS A 302 -8.22 13.52 -17.41
C HIS A 302 -9.23 13.69 -16.27
N ILE A 303 -9.28 12.72 -15.34
CA ILE A 303 -10.15 12.82 -14.14
C ILE A 303 -9.80 14.08 -13.34
N CYS A 304 -8.51 14.43 -13.20
CA CYS A 304 -8.07 15.63 -12.50
C CYS A 304 -8.44 16.95 -13.19
N LYS A 305 -8.62 16.96 -14.52
CA LYS A 305 -8.85 18.17 -15.33
C LYS A 305 -10.31 18.38 -15.71
N THR A 306 -11.11 17.33 -15.81
CA THR A 306 -12.48 17.37 -16.34
C THR A 306 -13.51 17.37 -15.22
N PRO A 307 -14.37 18.41 -15.05
CA PRO A 307 -15.43 18.45 -14.05
C PRO A 307 -16.31 17.19 -14.05
N PHE A 308 -16.83 16.79 -12.88
CA PHE A 308 -17.68 15.60 -12.82
C PHE A 308 -19.10 15.95 -13.27
N GLU A 309 -19.62 15.18 -14.22
CA GLU A 309 -21.00 15.30 -14.64
C GLU A 309 -21.94 14.79 -13.54
N THR A 310 -22.94 15.61 -13.18
CA THR A 310 -23.96 15.23 -12.21
C THR A 310 -25.26 14.92 -12.95
N LEU A 311 -25.67 13.66 -12.89
CA LEU A 311 -26.89 13.17 -13.51
C LEU A 311 -27.83 12.61 -12.44
N THR A 312 -29.12 12.84 -12.62
CA THR A 312 -30.13 12.09 -11.88
C THR A 312 -30.14 10.63 -12.33
N TYR A 313 -30.62 9.74 -11.46
CA TYR A 313 -30.83 8.33 -11.81
C TYR A 313 -31.70 8.17 -13.07
N THR A 314 -32.74 9.00 -13.22
CA THR A 314 -33.64 8.97 -14.37
C THR A 314 -32.90 9.26 -15.67
N GLU A 315 -32.07 10.32 -15.70
CA GLU A 315 -31.26 10.65 -16.87
C GLU A 315 -30.28 9.53 -17.23
N ALA A 316 -29.64 8.92 -16.22
CA ALA A 316 -28.74 7.79 -16.44
C ALA A 316 -29.47 6.59 -17.08
N VAL A 317 -30.69 6.27 -16.61
CA VAL A 317 -31.53 5.21 -17.21
C VAL A 317 -31.92 5.54 -18.65
N GLU A 318 -32.22 6.80 -18.95
CA GLU A 318 -32.54 7.23 -20.31
C GLU A 318 -31.34 7.12 -21.25
N ILE A 319 -30.14 7.44 -20.78
CA ILE A 319 -28.89 7.28 -21.56
C ILE A 319 -28.65 5.80 -21.87
N LEU A 320 -28.78 4.91 -20.88
CA LEU A 320 -28.55 3.46 -21.06
C LEU A 320 -29.55 2.78 -21.99
N LYS A 321 -30.73 3.37 -22.20
CA LYS A 321 -31.75 2.85 -23.12
C LYS A 321 -31.49 3.24 -24.59
N ARG A 322 -30.60 4.19 -24.85
CA ARG A 322 -30.21 4.61 -26.21
C ARG A 322 -29.16 3.68 -26.78
#